data_AF-A0A535KHI9-F1
#
_entry.id   AF-A0A535KHI9-F1
#
_cell.length_a   1.000
_cell.length_b   1.000
_cell.length_c   1.000
_cell.angle_alpha   90.00
_cell.angle_beta   90.00
_cell.angle_gamma   90.00
#
_symmetry.space_group_name_H-M   'P 1'
#
loop_
_entity.id
_entity.type
_entity.pdbx_description
1 polymer ?
#
loop_
_entity_poly.entity_id
_entity_poly.type
_entity_poly.pdbx_seq_one_letter_code
_entity_poly.pdbx_strand_id
1 'polypeptide(L)'
;MLDITSIPVVDNHCHPVLLNQHMDALRFRSYCTEATDPSFAEKHVPNTVYYLWLLRQMATFCGCERNEDDILAARSRLGSDTLLEHLLRAANIDTLVLDPAYPLSSACYTPERMGQLGHCRAVKMLRLETLMQELILDYSDFDEVIERFADQVRHVYEHGYCALKSIVAYRTGLNIAEWSKDEAAAAFLYWSARTITAWR
;
A
#
# COMPACT_ATOMS: atom_id res chain seq x y z
N MET A 1 32.82 -9.18 5.90
CA MET A 1 31.45 -8.64 5.85
C MET A 1 31.04 -8.66 4.38
N LEU A 2 29.84 -9.13 4.05
CA LEU A 2 29.34 -9.14 2.67
C LEU A 2 28.87 -7.73 2.29
N ASP A 3 29.37 -7.18 1.18
CA ASP A 3 28.88 -5.92 0.63
C ASP A 3 27.70 -6.19 -0.30
N ILE A 4 26.54 -5.60 0.04
CA ILE A 4 25.28 -5.74 -0.70
C ILE A 4 24.77 -4.40 -1.22
N THR A 5 25.55 -3.33 -1.09
CA THR A 5 25.11 -1.96 -1.39
C THR A 5 24.75 -1.73 -2.86
N SER A 6 25.35 -2.51 -3.77
CA SER A 6 25.08 -2.44 -5.22
C SER A 6 23.94 -3.35 -5.67
N ILE A 7 23.42 -4.22 -4.80
CA ILE A 7 22.35 -5.17 -5.16
C ILE A 7 21.03 -4.39 -5.28
N PRO A 8 20.35 -4.41 -6.44
CA PRO A 8 19.06 -3.76 -6.60
C PRO A 8 17.99 -4.40 -5.72
N VAL A 9 17.08 -3.56 -5.22
CA VAL A 9 15.99 -3.98 -4.33
C VAL A 9 14.77 -4.37 -5.17
N VAL A 10 14.24 -5.56 -4.88
CA VAL A 10 12.89 -5.94 -5.28
C VAL A 10 11.97 -5.74 -4.07
N ASP A 11 11.17 -4.68 -4.12
CA ASP A 11 10.14 -4.44 -3.11
C ASP A 11 8.92 -5.31 -3.44
N ASN A 12 8.80 -6.42 -2.73
CA ASN A 12 7.81 -7.45 -3.01
C ASN A 12 6.40 -7.13 -2.49
N HIS A 13 6.24 -6.01 -1.76
CA HIS A 13 4.93 -5.55 -1.30
C HIS A 13 4.99 -4.08 -0.88
N CYS A 14 4.46 -3.20 -1.73
CA CYS A 14 4.32 -1.79 -1.43
C CYS A 14 2.97 -1.22 -1.89
N HIS A 15 2.75 0.06 -1.59
CA HIS A 15 1.51 0.76 -1.91
C HIS A 15 1.78 1.93 -2.85
N PRO A 16 0.78 2.32 -3.67
CA PRO A 16 0.84 3.55 -4.45
C PRO A 16 1.19 4.78 -3.60
N VAL A 17 2.10 5.61 -4.12
CA VAL A 17 2.48 6.87 -3.49
C VAL A 17 1.42 7.94 -3.80
N LEU A 18 1.17 8.84 -2.86
CA LEU A 18 0.24 9.96 -3.05
C LEU A 18 0.75 10.97 -4.07
N LEU A 19 -0.13 11.53 -4.90
CA LEU A 19 0.19 12.55 -5.89
C LEU A 19 0.73 13.84 -5.25
N ASN A 20 0.14 14.24 -4.12
CA ASN A 20 0.63 15.39 -3.36
C ASN A 20 1.65 14.94 -2.31
N GLN A 21 2.92 15.26 -2.56
CA GLN A 21 4.02 15.00 -1.64
C GLN A 21 4.39 16.20 -0.76
N HIS A 22 3.73 17.35 -0.95
CA HIS A 22 3.89 18.51 -0.08
C HIS A 22 2.95 18.37 1.11
N MET A 23 3.55 18.31 2.30
CA MET A 23 2.84 18.04 3.55
C MET A 23 3.51 18.77 4.71
N ASP A 24 2.71 19.11 5.72
CA ASP A 24 3.23 19.61 6.99
C ASP A 24 3.86 18.49 7.83
N ALA A 25 4.49 18.89 8.94
CA ALA A 25 5.14 17.98 9.86
C ALA A 25 4.19 16.93 10.44
N LEU A 26 2.98 17.31 10.83
CA LEU A 26 2.03 16.38 11.44
C LEU A 26 1.64 15.27 10.46
N ARG A 27 1.34 15.64 9.21
CA ARG A 27 1.01 14.69 8.15
C ARG A 27 2.20 13.84 7.75
N PHE A 28 3.41 14.41 7.68
CA PHE A 28 4.63 13.63 7.44
C PHE A 28 4.84 12.55 8.51
N ARG A 29 4.69 12.90 9.78
CA ARG A 29 4.77 11.96 10.91
C ARG A 29 3.66 10.91 10.88
N SER A 30 2.45 11.26 10.42
CA SER A 30 1.35 10.31 10.35
C SER A 30 1.62 9.11 9.43
N TYR A 31 2.53 9.24 8.46
CA TYR A 31 2.96 8.11 7.61
C TYR A 31 4.02 7.23 8.28
N CYS A 32 4.42 7.53 9.52
CA CYS A 32 5.38 6.75 10.30
C CYS A 32 4.70 5.96 11.44
N THR A 33 3.38 5.80 11.39
CA THR A 33 2.59 5.04 12.37
C THR A 33 1.29 4.53 11.75
N GLU A 34 0.82 3.36 12.21
CA GLU A 34 -0.51 2.83 11.85
C GLU A 34 -1.62 3.36 12.78
N ALA A 35 -1.25 4.08 13.85
CA ALA A 35 -2.22 4.64 14.78
C ALA A 35 -3.01 5.77 14.12
N THR A 36 -4.34 5.71 14.24
CA THR A 36 -5.24 6.68 13.62
C THR A 36 -5.44 7.95 14.44
N ASP A 37 -5.11 7.92 15.74
CA ASP A 37 -5.21 9.10 16.60
C ASP A 37 -4.06 10.08 16.31
N PRO A 38 -4.33 11.35 15.96
CA PRO A 38 -3.30 12.34 15.64
C PRO A 38 -2.26 12.54 16.74
N SER A 39 -2.61 12.28 18.01
CA SER A 39 -1.69 12.39 19.14
C SER A 39 -0.47 11.49 19.01
N PHE A 40 -0.56 10.37 18.29
CA PHE A 40 0.59 9.52 18.02
C PHE A 40 1.59 10.22 17.12
N ALA A 41 1.13 10.77 15.99
CA ALA A 41 1.98 11.54 15.08
C ALA A 41 2.58 12.77 15.79
N GLU A 42 1.79 13.44 16.63
CA GLU A 42 2.23 14.64 17.34
C GLU A 42 3.25 14.36 18.45
N LYS A 43 2.97 13.40 19.33
CA LYS A 43 3.66 13.23 20.62
C LYS A 43 4.59 12.01 20.67
N HIS A 44 4.30 10.97 19.88
CA HIS A 44 4.99 9.68 20.00
C HIS A 44 5.98 9.43 18.85
N VAL A 45 5.57 9.65 17.60
CA VAL A 45 6.41 9.43 16.41
C VAL A 45 7.78 10.12 16.50
N PRO A 46 7.89 11.40 16.93
CA PRO A 46 9.19 12.08 17.06
C PRO A 46 10.20 11.37 17.95
N ASN A 47 9.73 10.54 18.88
CA ASN A 47 10.55 9.83 19.86
C ASN A 47 10.85 8.38 19.46
N THR A 48 10.37 7.93 18.30
CA THR A 48 10.61 6.56 17.83
C THR A 48 12.00 6.42 17.19
N VAL A 49 12.64 5.26 17.39
CA VAL A 49 13.94 4.95 16.78
C VAL A 49 13.85 5.03 15.24
N TYR A 50 12.75 4.55 14.66
CA TYR A 50 12.51 4.61 13.23
C TYR A 50 12.52 6.06 12.72
N TYR A 51 11.77 6.96 13.37
CA TYR A 51 11.69 8.34 12.92
C TYR A 51 13.02 9.10 13.05
N LEU A 52 13.73 8.90 14.17
CA LEU A 52 15.06 9.49 14.38
C LEU A 52 16.10 8.97 13.36
N TRP A 53 15.97 7.71 12.94
CA TRP A 53 16.75 7.12 11.86
C TRP A 53 16.36 7.71 10.50
N LEU A 54 15.06 7.81 10.21
CA LEU A 54 14.53 8.39 8.97
C LEU A 54 15.03 9.81 8.77
N LEU A 55 14.93 10.68 9.78
CA LEU A 55 15.46 12.05 9.72
C LEU A 55 16.96 12.08 9.41
N ARG A 56 17.74 11.13 9.94
CA ARG A 56 19.17 11.02 9.62
C ARG A 56 19.39 10.68 8.14
N GLN A 57 18.66 9.69 7.61
CA GLN A 57 18.82 9.28 6.21
C GLN A 57 18.34 10.37 5.26
N MET A 58 17.21 11.00 5.57
CA MET A 58 16.65 12.08 4.78
C MET A 58 17.54 13.32 4.77
N ALA A 59 18.15 13.70 5.90
CA ALA A 59 19.12 14.80 5.94
C ALA A 59 20.32 14.55 5.01
N THR A 60 20.88 13.33 5.04
CA THR A 60 21.96 12.93 4.12
C THR A 60 21.51 12.98 2.66
N PHE A 61 20.32 12.45 2.35
CA PHE A 61 19.77 12.47 0.99
C PHE A 61 19.47 13.88 0.48
N CYS A 62 18.88 14.73 1.32
CA CYS A 62 18.53 16.12 0.98
C CYS A 62 19.73 17.09 1.04
N GLY A 63 20.85 16.68 1.63
CA GLY A 63 22.01 17.55 1.85
C GLY A 63 21.70 18.72 2.78
N CYS A 64 20.90 18.50 3.82
CA CYS A 64 20.49 19.53 4.78
C CYS A 64 20.76 19.10 6.23
N GLU A 65 20.47 19.99 7.18
CA GLU A 65 20.59 19.70 8.60
C GLU A 65 19.66 18.57 9.05
N ARG A 66 20.07 17.87 10.11
CA ARG A 66 19.34 16.73 10.66
C ARG A 66 18.18 17.17 11.57
N ASN A 67 17.30 18.03 11.05
CA ASN A 67 16.06 18.41 11.70
C ASN A 67 14.88 18.34 10.72
N GLU A 68 13.67 18.19 11.25
CA GLU A 68 12.45 17.95 10.47
C GLU A 68 12.11 19.13 9.55
N ASP A 69 12.23 20.36 10.04
CA ASP A 69 11.85 21.57 9.30
C ASP A 69 12.72 21.73 8.04
N ASP A 70 14.03 21.55 8.15
CA ASP A 70 14.95 21.65 7.02
C ASP A 70 14.73 20.53 5.99
N ILE A 71 14.39 19.32 6.45
CA ILE A 71 14.04 18.20 5.56
C ILE A 71 12.74 18.48 4.81
N LEU A 72 11.70 18.95 5.49
CA LEU A 72 10.41 19.28 4.86
C LEU A 72 10.55 20.46 3.89
N ALA A 73 11.34 21.47 4.25
CA ALA A 73 11.66 22.58 3.37
C ALA A 73 12.42 22.10 2.12
N ALA A 74 13.40 21.20 2.28
CA ALA A 74 14.14 20.62 1.16
C ALA A 74 13.25 19.80 0.23
N ARG A 75 12.38 18.96 0.78
CA ARG A 75 11.40 18.18 0.02
C ARG A 75 10.43 19.09 -0.76
N SER A 76 9.95 20.16 -0.12
CA SER A 76 8.96 21.07 -0.71
C SER A 76 9.51 21.94 -1.84
N ARG A 77 10.85 22.06 -1.97
CA ARG A 77 11.49 22.70 -3.13
C ARG A 77 11.38 21.88 -4.42
N LEU A 78 11.12 20.59 -4.32
CA LEU A 78 10.95 19.69 -5.46
C LEU A 78 9.47 19.50 -5.78
N GLY A 79 9.15 19.32 -7.07
CA GLY A 79 7.83 18.82 -7.46
C GLY A 79 7.66 17.35 -7.05
N SER A 80 6.42 16.90 -6.83
CA SER A 80 6.14 15.52 -6.38
C SER A 80 6.78 14.45 -7.28
N ASP A 81 6.71 14.61 -8.60
CA ASP A 81 7.28 13.65 -9.56
C ASP A 81 8.80 13.55 -9.43
N THR A 82 9.49 14.70 -9.38
CA THR A 82 10.94 14.76 -9.20
C THR A 82 11.38 14.18 -7.86
N LEU A 83 10.62 14.47 -6.80
CA LEU A 83 10.90 13.90 -5.47
C LEU A 83 10.75 12.37 -5.48
N LEU A 84 9.70 11.84 -6.09
CA LEU A 84 9.47 10.41 -6.20
C LEU A 84 10.55 9.71 -7.01
N GLU A 85 10.90 10.25 -8.18
CA GLU A 85 12.00 9.76 -9.02
C GLU A 85 13.31 9.69 -8.22
N HIS A 86 13.71 10.79 -7.57
CA HIS A 86 14.95 10.84 -6.81
C HIS A 86 14.98 9.82 -5.66
N LEU A 87 13.86 9.64 -4.94
CA LEU A 87 13.76 8.68 -3.84
C LEU A 87 13.89 7.23 -4.33
N LEU A 88 13.14 6.85 -5.37
CA LEU A 88 13.18 5.49 -5.92
C LEU A 88 14.56 5.15 -6.50
N ARG A 89 15.19 6.11 -7.19
CA ARG A 89 16.55 5.99 -7.72
C ARG A 89 17.59 5.83 -6.62
N ALA A 90 17.51 6.63 -5.56
CA ALA A 90 18.43 6.55 -4.44
C ALA A 90 18.30 5.26 -3.63
N ALA A 91 17.09 4.68 -3.59
CA ALA A 91 16.83 3.39 -2.97
C ALA A 91 17.27 2.17 -3.80
N ASN A 92 17.81 2.39 -5.02
CA ASN A 92 18.24 1.32 -5.94
C ASN A 92 17.13 0.29 -6.22
N ILE A 93 15.89 0.76 -6.41
CA ILE A 93 14.74 -0.11 -6.68
C ILE A 93 14.80 -0.62 -8.12
N ASP A 94 14.77 -1.94 -8.29
CA ASP A 94 14.61 -2.60 -9.58
C ASP A 94 13.14 -2.91 -9.88
N THR A 95 12.41 -3.40 -8.86
CA THR A 95 11.02 -3.83 -9.03
C THR A 95 10.17 -3.42 -7.84
N LEU A 96 8.96 -2.92 -8.12
CA LEU A 96 7.87 -2.64 -7.19
C LEU A 96 6.70 -3.59 -7.44
N VAL A 97 6.27 -4.32 -6.42
CA VAL A 97 5.03 -5.13 -6.44
C VAL A 97 3.97 -4.39 -5.62
N LEU A 98 3.10 -3.66 -6.33
CA LEU A 98 2.15 -2.73 -5.72
C LEU A 98 0.81 -3.40 -5.44
N ASP A 99 0.26 -3.15 -4.26
CA ASP A 99 -1.15 -3.37 -3.92
C ASP A 99 -1.97 -2.11 -4.24
N PRO A 100 -2.61 -2.03 -5.41
CA PRO A 100 -3.33 -0.83 -5.83
C PRO A 100 -4.66 -0.65 -5.10
N ALA A 101 -5.08 -1.63 -4.30
CA ALA A 101 -6.34 -1.57 -3.56
C ALA A 101 -6.24 -0.71 -2.28
N TYR A 102 -5.05 -0.20 -1.95
CA TYR A 102 -4.84 0.72 -0.84
C TYR A 102 -3.60 1.59 -1.05
N PRO A 103 -3.65 2.92 -0.83
CA PRO A 103 -4.85 3.72 -0.59
C PRO A 103 -5.71 3.87 -1.86
N LEU A 104 -6.92 4.44 -1.74
CA LEU A 104 -7.83 4.63 -2.87
C LEU A 104 -7.18 5.42 -4.02
N SER A 105 -7.44 4.99 -5.25
CA SER A 105 -6.61 5.31 -6.42
C SER A 105 -6.60 6.78 -6.85
N SER A 106 -7.68 7.55 -6.61
CA SER A 106 -7.83 8.91 -7.17
C SER A 106 -6.81 9.93 -6.66
N ALA A 107 -6.14 9.65 -5.54
CA ALA A 107 -5.13 10.52 -4.94
C ALA A 107 -3.71 9.96 -5.07
N CYS A 108 -3.52 8.86 -5.81
CA CYS A 108 -2.27 8.13 -5.89
C CYS A 108 -1.71 8.07 -7.31
N TYR A 109 -0.39 7.92 -7.43
CA TYR A 109 0.24 7.52 -8.69
C TYR A 109 -0.24 6.13 -9.09
N THR A 110 -0.39 5.91 -10.40
CA THR A 110 -0.61 4.55 -10.90
C THR A 110 0.72 3.76 -10.83
N PRO A 111 0.67 2.41 -10.72
CA PRO A 111 1.85 1.56 -10.83
C PRO A 111 2.71 1.89 -12.04
N GLU A 112 2.09 2.11 -13.21
CA GLU A 112 2.79 2.43 -14.46
C GLU A 112 3.55 3.75 -14.35
N ARG A 113 2.94 4.78 -13.75
CA ARG A 113 3.59 6.08 -13.55
C ARG A 113 4.74 5.97 -12.54
N MET A 114 4.58 5.19 -11.48
CA MET A 114 5.66 4.93 -10.51
C MET A 114 6.84 4.21 -11.16
N GLY A 115 6.59 3.19 -12.00
CA GLY A 115 7.64 2.50 -12.75
C GLY A 115 8.39 3.42 -13.71
N GLN A 116 7.65 4.28 -14.42
CA GLN A 116 8.25 5.30 -15.30
C GLN A 116 9.16 6.27 -14.54
N LEU A 117 8.68 6.86 -13.44
CA LEU A 117 9.46 7.81 -12.63
C LEU A 117 10.64 7.13 -11.92
N GLY A 118 10.45 5.91 -11.41
CA GLY A 118 11.50 5.18 -10.70
C GLY A 118 12.55 4.54 -11.60
N HIS A 119 12.34 4.54 -12.92
CA HIS A 119 13.14 3.76 -13.87
C HIS A 119 13.24 2.27 -13.47
N CYS A 120 12.12 1.72 -13.00
CA CYS A 120 12.03 0.39 -12.41
C CYS A 120 10.80 -0.34 -12.95
N ARG A 121 10.76 -1.66 -12.79
CA ARG A 121 9.58 -2.45 -13.10
C ARG A 121 8.51 -2.19 -12.03
N ALA A 122 7.29 -1.91 -12.44
CA ALA A 122 6.15 -1.83 -11.53
C ALA A 122 5.08 -2.85 -11.96
N VAL A 123 4.70 -3.73 -11.04
CA VAL A 123 3.66 -4.75 -11.25
C VAL A 123 2.61 -4.65 -10.16
N LYS A 124 1.42 -5.19 -10.44
CA LYS A 124 0.29 -5.14 -9.52
C LYS A 124 0.12 -6.48 -8.82
N MET A 125 -0.37 -6.44 -7.58
CA MET A 125 -0.95 -7.59 -6.90
C MET A 125 -2.45 -7.44 -6.72
N LEU A 126 -3.17 -8.56 -6.74
CA LEU A 126 -4.60 -8.59 -6.53
C LEU A 126 -4.87 -8.81 -5.04
N ARG A 127 -5.58 -7.87 -4.41
CA ARG A 127 -6.11 -8.05 -3.05
C ARG A 127 -7.43 -8.82 -3.11
N LEU A 128 -7.45 -9.99 -2.51
CA LEU A 128 -8.56 -10.95 -2.63
C LEU A 128 -9.86 -10.40 -2.01
N GLU A 129 -9.77 -9.74 -0.86
CA GLU A 129 -10.95 -9.27 -0.13
C GLU A 129 -11.64 -8.10 -0.85
N THR A 130 -10.90 -7.27 -1.60
CA THR A 130 -11.52 -6.20 -2.39
C THR A 130 -12.19 -6.75 -3.63
N LEU A 131 -11.61 -7.77 -4.28
CA LEU A 131 -12.30 -8.50 -5.36
C LEU A 131 -13.59 -9.14 -4.84
N MET A 132 -13.54 -9.86 -3.72
CA MET A 132 -14.73 -10.47 -3.12
C MET A 132 -15.78 -9.40 -2.78
N GLN A 133 -15.37 -8.26 -2.21
CA GLN A 133 -16.27 -7.15 -1.92
C GLN A 133 -16.98 -6.61 -3.16
N GLU A 134 -16.25 -6.42 -4.27
CA GLU A 134 -16.84 -5.97 -5.54
C GLU A 134 -17.87 -6.98 -6.06
N LEU A 135 -17.51 -8.26 -6.09
CA LEU A 135 -18.41 -9.32 -6.58
C LEU A 135 -19.68 -9.46 -5.73
N ILE A 136 -19.59 -9.33 -4.40
CA ILE A 136 -20.77 -9.40 -3.51
C ILE A 136 -21.75 -8.24 -3.76
N LEU A 137 -21.25 -7.09 -4.24
CA LEU A 137 -22.09 -5.94 -4.56
C LEU A 137 -22.76 -6.08 -5.94
N ASP A 138 -22.08 -6.74 -6.88
CA ASP A 138 -22.54 -6.88 -8.26
C ASP A 138 -23.47 -8.09 -8.48
N TYR A 139 -23.37 -9.11 -7.62
CA TYR A 139 -24.09 -10.39 -7.78
C TYR A 139 -24.80 -10.82 -6.50
N SER A 140 -26.00 -11.38 -6.65
CA SER A 140 -26.87 -11.79 -5.53
C SER A 140 -26.90 -13.30 -5.28
N ASP A 141 -26.33 -14.10 -6.20
CA ASP A 141 -26.22 -15.55 -6.06
C ASP A 141 -24.82 -15.94 -5.53
N PHE A 142 -24.80 -16.77 -4.49
CA PHE A 142 -23.55 -17.17 -3.83
C PHE A 142 -22.67 -18.00 -4.76
N ASP A 143 -23.24 -18.95 -5.49
CA ASP A 143 -22.47 -19.84 -6.36
C ASP A 143 -21.88 -19.07 -7.54
N GLU A 144 -22.63 -18.11 -8.10
CA GLU A 144 -22.12 -17.19 -9.14
C GLU A 144 -20.94 -16.35 -8.63
N VAL A 145 -21.03 -15.78 -7.42
CA VAL A 145 -19.93 -15.01 -6.81
C VAL A 145 -18.67 -15.87 -6.66
N ILE A 146 -18.81 -17.09 -6.15
CA ILE A 146 -17.67 -18.00 -5.94
C ILE A 146 -17.07 -18.44 -7.28
N GLU A 147 -17.89 -18.76 -8.29
CA GLU A 147 -17.43 -19.12 -9.63
C GLU A 147 -16.61 -17.98 -10.25
N ARG A 148 -17.13 -16.74 -10.20
CA ARG A 148 -16.45 -15.55 -10.74
C ARG A 148 -15.18 -15.21 -9.97
N PHE A 149 -15.20 -15.33 -8.65
CA PHE A 149 -14.01 -15.11 -7.83
C PHE A 149 -12.91 -16.11 -8.20
N ALA A 150 -13.26 -17.40 -8.27
CA ALA A 150 -12.31 -18.46 -8.63
C ALA A 150 -11.78 -18.27 -10.06
N ASP A 151 -12.63 -17.82 -10.99
CA ASP A 151 -12.23 -17.51 -12.37
C ASP A 151 -11.24 -16.36 -12.44
N GLN A 152 -11.54 -15.22 -11.81
CA GLN A 152 -10.63 -14.08 -11.80
C GLN A 152 -9.27 -14.39 -11.13
N VAL A 153 -9.28 -15.17 -10.04
CA VAL A 153 -8.04 -15.62 -9.39
C VAL A 153 -7.25 -16.59 -10.28
N ARG A 154 -7.93 -17.50 -11.00
CA ARG A 154 -7.27 -18.42 -11.94
C ARG A 154 -6.62 -17.69 -13.10
N HIS A 155 -7.28 -16.65 -13.61
CA HIS A 155 -6.82 -15.82 -14.73
C HIS A 155 -6.11 -14.54 -14.26
N VAL A 156 -5.56 -14.52 -13.05
CA VAL A 156 -5.00 -13.29 -12.44
C VAL A 156 -3.93 -12.60 -13.29
N TYR A 157 -3.12 -13.38 -14.01
CA TYR A 157 -2.08 -12.85 -14.91
C TYR A 157 -2.66 -12.16 -16.14
N GLU A 158 -3.76 -12.67 -16.70
CA GLU A 158 -4.45 -12.07 -17.86
C GLU A 158 -5.05 -10.71 -17.50
N HIS A 159 -5.41 -10.52 -16.23
CA HIS A 159 -5.88 -9.26 -15.66
C HIS A 159 -4.74 -8.31 -15.24
N GLY A 160 -3.49 -8.64 -15.55
CA GLY A 160 -2.32 -7.78 -15.35
C GLY A 160 -1.81 -7.73 -13.90
N TYR A 161 -2.11 -8.76 -13.10
CA TYR A 161 -1.57 -8.93 -11.75
C TYR A 161 -0.49 -10.03 -11.75
N CYS A 162 0.51 -9.92 -10.86
CA CYS A 162 1.62 -10.87 -10.74
C CYS A 162 1.72 -11.51 -9.35
N ALA A 163 0.83 -11.15 -8.43
CA ALA A 163 0.81 -11.67 -7.07
C ALA A 163 -0.60 -11.57 -6.47
N LEU A 164 -0.84 -12.30 -5.38
CA LEU A 164 -2.06 -12.25 -4.58
C LEU A 164 -1.75 -11.72 -3.18
N LYS A 165 -2.71 -11.00 -2.59
CA LYS A 165 -2.67 -10.52 -1.21
C LYS A 165 -3.98 -10.85 -0.52
N SER A 166 -3.87 -11.38 0.70
CA SER A 166 -4.99 -11.43 1.64
C SER A 166 -4.73 -10.45 2.78
N ILE A 167 -5.80 -9.75 3.21
CA ILE A 167 -5.84 -8.92 4.41
C ILE A 167 -6.62 -9.60 5.56
N VAL A 168 -6.79 -10.93 5.51
CA VAL A 168 -7.58 -11.70 6.49
C VAL A 168 -7.15 -11.45 7.94
N ALA A 169 -5.85 -11.25 8.21
CA ALA A 169 -5.34 -10.91 9.53
C ALA A 169 -5.99 -9.65 10.13
N TYR A 170 -6.28 -8.65 9.29
CA TYR A 170 -6.92 -7.39 9.68
C TYR A 170 -8.44 -7.52 9.86
N ARG A 171 -9.04 -8.63 9.40
CA ARG A 171 -10.50 -8.83 9.36
C ARG A 171 -10.97 -9.83 10.39
N THR A 172 -10.38 -11.03 10.38
CA THR A 172 -10.80 -12.16 11.22
C THR A 172 -9.64 -12.78 12.01
N GLY A 173 -8.42 -12.28 11.83
CA GLY A 173 -7.21 -12.89 12.37
C GLY A 173 -6.67 -14.02 11.48
N LEU A 174 -5.69 -14.77 11.97
CA LEU A 174 -5.00 -15.83 11.21
C LEU A 174 -5.36 -17.25 11.66
N ASN A 175 -6.39 -17.40 12.49
CA ASN A 175 -6.91 -18.72 12.85
C ASN A 175 -7.81 -19.26 11.71
N ILE A 176 -7.19 -19.55 10.57
CA ILE A 176 -7.89 -19.98 9.35
C ILE A 176 -8.40 -21.40 9.52
N ALA A 177 -9.67 -21.60 9.16
CA ALA A 177 -10.36 -22.88 9.20
C ALA A 177 -11.10 -23.12 7.88
N GLU A 178 -11.41 -24.37 7.61
CA GLU A 178 -12.35 -24.74 6.55
C GLU A 178 -13.78 -24.52 7.03
N TRP A 179 -14.59 -23.90 6.19
CA TRP A 179 -16.01 -23.64 6.44
C TRP A 179 -16.85 -24.45 5.47
N SER A 180 -18.01 -24.93 5.93
CA SER A 180 -18.95 -25.58 5.01
C SER A 180 -19.53 -24.57 4.02
N LYS A 181 -19.99 -25.07 2.87
CA LYS A 181 -20.67 -24.26 1.86
C LYS A 181 -21.90 -23.55 2.46
N ASP A 182 -22.66 -24.26 3.30
CA ASP A 182 -23.87 -23.73 3.92
C ASP A 182 -23.58 -22.56 4.86
N GLU A 183 -22.51 -22.65 5.67
CA GLU A 183 -22.07 -21.55 6.53
C GLU A 183 -21.62 -20.33 5.71
N ALA A 184 -20.85 -20.55 4.63
CA ALA A 184 -20.39 -19.49 3.76
C ALA A 184 -21.56 -18.79 3.03
N ALA A 185 -22.52 -19.57 2.52
CA ALA A 185 -23.72 -19.03 1.86
C ALA A 185 -24.61 -18.25 2.83
N ALA A 186 -24.79 -18.74 4.05
CA ALA A 186 -25.53 -18.03 5.09
C ALA A 186 -24.86 -16.70 5.46
N ALA A 187 -23.53 -16.68 5.59
CA ALA A 187 -22.77 -15.46 5.82
C ALA A 187 -22.89 -14.49 4.64
N PHE A 188 -22.79 -14.97 3.40
CA PHE A 188 -22.97 -14.14 2.20
C PHE A 188 -24.33 -13.43 2.20
N LEU A 189 -25.43 -14.15 2.45
CA LEU A 189 -26.77 -13.56 2.54
C LEU A 189 -26.90 -12.52 3.65
N TYR A 190 -26.27 -12.78 4.80
CA TYR A 190 -26.26 -11.85 5.93
C TYR A 190 -25.55 -10.53 5.58
N TRP A 191 -24.45 -10.62 4.82
CA TRP A 191 -23.64 -9.46 4.45
C TRP A 191 -24.19 -8.71 3.24
N SER A 192 -24.71 -9.40 2.21
CA SER A 192 -25.32 -8.75 1.04
C SER A 192 -26.59 -7.96 1.37
N ALA A 193 -27.33 -8.38 2.40
CA ALA A 193 -28.52 -7.67 2.89
C ALA A 193 -28.20 -6.34 3.62
N ARG A 194 -26.95 -6.15 4.04
CA ARG A 194 -26.50 -4.88 4.63
C ARG A 194 -25.87 -4.06 3.52
N THR A 195 -26.34 -2.83 3.29
CA THR A 195 -25.70 -1.92 2.33
C THR A 195 -24.29 -1.59 2.84
N ILE A 196 -23.26 -2.30 2.35
CA ILE A 196 -21.90 -2.18 2.87
C ILE A 196 -21.19 -1.02 2.18
N THR A 197 -21.19 0.15 2.82
CA THR A 197 -20.29 1.26 2.47
C THR A 197 -18.91 0.99 3.03
N ALA A 198 -18.14 0.17 2.31
CA ALA A 198 -16.73 -0.15 2.52
C ALA A 198 -16.40 -0.96 3.78
N TRP A 199 -15.88 -2.17 3.56
CA TRP A 199 -15.14 -2.89 4.59
C TRP A 199 -13.81 -2.16 4.82
N ARG A 200 -13.67 -1.47 5.95
CA ARG A 200 -12.35 -1.06 6.46
C ARG A 200 -11.69 -2.26 7.10
#